data_AF-A0A8J9SAP5-F1
#
_entry.id   AF-A0A8J9SAP5-F1
#
_cell.length_a   1.000
_cell.length_b   1.000
_cell.length_c   1.000
_cell.angle_alpha   90.00
_cell.angle_beta   90.00
_cell.angle_gamma   90.00
#
_symmetry.space_group_name_H-M   'P 1'
#
loop_
_entity.id
_entity.type
_entity.pdbx_description
1 polymer ?
#
loop_
_entity_poly.entity_id
_entity_poly.type
_entity_poly.pdbx_seq_one_letter_code
_entity_poly.pdbx_strand_id
1 'polypeptide(L)'
;HRAAEPSYLSADAPIQNYRGFLNLGVIILIVSNFRLILGTIRSNGFVLTTAVKHYKNLNHLKEDPWQEFPFVSGFLLQLVFVSIAFGIEWMLCRKYFNENFGMILHHFNAHSALLIPLGIVWNLIDRPAVGAILLLHATITWMKLISYMLANEDYRLSS
;
A
#
# COMPACT_ATOMS: atom_id res chain seq x y z
N HIS A 1 -27.05 -0.22 -14.24
CA HIS A 1 -26.65 0.66 -13.13
C HIS A 1 -26.58 -0.16 -11.84
N ARG A 2 -25.37 -0.49 -11.39
CA ARG A 2 -25.17 -1.16 -10.10
C ARG A 2 -25.18 -0.06 -9.04
N ALA A 3 -26.22 -0.03 -8.21
CA ALA A 3 -26.36 0.97 -7.16
C ALA A 3 -25.12 0.90 -6.24
N ALA A 4 -24.61 2.05 -5.82
CA ALA A 4 -23.59 2.12 -4.79
C ALA A 4 -24.22 1.63 -3.49
N GLU A 5 -24.00 0.36 -3.15
CA GLU A 5 -24.39 -0.15 -1.85
C GLU A 5 -23.43 0.46 -0.82
N PRO A 6 -23.95 1.22 0.17
CA PRO A 6 -23.12 1.73 1.24
C PRO A 6 -22.47 0.54 1.94
N SER A 7 -21.19 0.65 2.27
CA SER A 7 -20.51 -0.35 3.10
C SER A 7 -21.39 -0.67 4.31
N TYR A 8 -21.52 -1.94 4.69
CA TYR A 8 -22.32 -2.37 5.85
C TYR A 8 -21.90 -1.70 7.19
N LEU A 9 -20.77 -0.97 7.20
CA LEU A 9 -20.25 -0.15 8.30
C LEU A 9 -20.49 1.36 8.14
N SER A 10 -21.09 1.82 7.04
CA SER A 10 -21.44 3.21 6.77
C SER A 10 -22.79 3.57 7.42
N ALA A 11 -22.95 4.83 7.81
CA ALA A 11 -24.16 5.34 8.46
C ALA A 11 -25.44 5.24 7.60
N ASP A 12 -25.31 4.94 6.31
CA ASP A 12 -26.40 4.74 5.33
C ASP A 12 -26.90 3.28 5.23
N ALA A 13 -26.34 2.34 6.00
CA ALA A 13 -26.84 0.96 6.07
C ALA A 13 -28.10 0.86 6.97
N PRO A 14 -29.05 -0.05 6.70
CA PRO A 14 -30.27 -0.21 7.50
C PRO A 14 -29.96 -0.44 8.99
N ILE A 15 -30.69 0.28 9.85
CA ILE A 15 -30.38 0.57 11.26
C ILE A 15 -30.06 -0.69 12.09
N GLN A 16 -28.79 -0.89 12.43
CA GLN A 16 -28.32 -1.84 13.46
C GLN A 16 -27.26 -1.14 14.34
N ASN A 17 -27.49 -1.10 15.65
CA ASN A 17 -26.81 -0.19 16.59
C ASN A 17 -25.55 -0.84 17.24
N TYR A 18 -24.46 -0.94 16.47
CA TYR A 18 -23.18 -1.53 16.95
C TYR A 18 -22.29 -0.57 17.75
N ARG A 19 -22.72 0.68 17.97
CA ARG A 19 -21.96 1.69 18.74
C ARG A 19 -21.64 1.22 20.16
N GLY A 20 -22.55 0.49 20.80
CA GLY A 20 -22.34 -0.08 22.13
C GLY A 20 -21.24 -1.16 22.15
N PHE A 21 -21.22 -2.03 21.14
CA PHE A 21 -20.19 -3.07 21.00
C PHE A 21 -18.81 -2.46 20.72
N LEU A 22 -18.71 -1.47 19.83
CA LEU A 22 -17.44 -0.78 19.56
C LEU A 22 -16.95 0.03 20.77
N ASN A 23 -17.85 0.73 21.47
CA ASN A 23 -17.48 1.46 22.68
C ASN A 23 -16.97 0.50 23.76
N LEU A 24 -17.64 -0.64 23.96
CA LEU A 24 -17.18 -1.69 24.87
C LEU A 24 -15.82 -2.26 24.43
N GLY A 25 -15.63 -2.54 23.14
CA GLY A 25 -14.36 -3.02 22.58
C GLY A 25 -13.21 -2.04 22.82
N VAL A 26 -13.44 -0.74 22.59
CA VAL A 26 -12.46 0.32 22.88
C VAL A 26 -12.16 0.40 24.37
N ILE A 27 -13.18 0.34 25.23
CA ILE A 27 -12.99 0.36 26.70
C ILE A 27 -12.17 -0.85 27.15
N ILE A 28 -12.50 -2.07 26.71
CA ILE A 28 -11.76 -3.30 27.06
C ILE A 28 -10.32 -3.22 26.56
N LEU A 29 -10.10 -2.73 25.33
CA LEU A 29 -8.77 -2.54 24.77
C LEU A 29 -7.94 -1.57 25.62
N ILE A 30 -8.53 -0.44 26.02
CA ILE A 30 -7.86 0.54 26.90
C ILE A 30 -7.58 -0.08 28.26
N VAL A 31 -8.57 -0.67 28.94
CA VAL A 31 -8.42 -1.24 30.29
C VAL A 31 -7.40 -2.38 30.31
N SER A 32 -7.43 -3.28 29.32
CA SER A 32 -6.50 -4.42 29.21
C SER A 32 -5.07 -3.99 28.89
N ASN A 33 -4.88 -2.92 28.11
CA ASN A 33 -3.55 -2.42 27.75
C ASN A 33 -3.10 -1.23 28.61
N PHE A 34 -3.92 -0.78 29.57
CA PHE A 34 -3.68 0.44 30.34
C PHE A 34 -2.34 0.42 31.07
N ARG A 35 -1.96 -0.73 31.65
CA ARG A 35 -0.67 -0.91 32.33
C ARG A 35 0.51 -0.71 31.38
N LEU A 36 0.41 -1.22 30.15
CA LEU A 36 1.42 -1.04 29.10
C LEU A 36 1.44 0.40 28.57
N ILE A 37 0.28 1.01 28.39
CA ILE A 37 0.14 2.41 27.96
C ILE A 37 0.78 3.36 28.98
N LEU A 38 0.46 3.21 30.27
CA LEU A 38 1.07 4.00 31.34
C LEU A 38 2.58 3.78 31.45
N GLY A 39 3.04 2.54 31.35
CA GLY A 39 4.47 2.22 31.32
C GLY A 39 5.19 2.87 30.13
N THR A 40 4.55 2.87 28.96
CA THR A 40 5.08 3.47 27.73
C THR A 40 5.12 4.99 27.81
N ILE A 41 4.06 5.64 28.30
CA ILE A 41 3.99 7.10 28.49
C ILE A 41 5.04 7.56 29.51
N ARG A 42 5.19 6.83 30.62
CA ARG A 42 6.16 7.15 31.67
C ARG A 42 7.61 6.96 31.21
N SER A 43 7.88 5.92 30.41
CA SER A 43 9.25 5.58 29.99
C SER A 43 9.70 6.27 28.69
N ASN A 44 8.80 6.51 27.73
CA ASN A 44 9.15 6.98 26.39
C ASN A 44 8.74 8.44 26.11
N GLY A 45 8.06 9.11 27.05
CA GLY A 45 7.35 10.36 26.74
C GLY A 45 6.27 10.10 25.68
N PHE A 46 5.51 11.13 25.30
CA PHE A 46 4.45 10.98 24.30
C PHE A 46 5.02 10.34 23.02
N VAL A 47 4.61 9.11 22.68
CA VAL A 47 5.21 8.34 21.56
C VAL A 47 5.14 9.12 20.24
N LEU A 48 4.11 9.97 20.10
CA LEU A 48 3.95 10.88 18.98
C LEU A 48 5.07 11.93 18.92
N THR A 49 5.54 12.49 20.04
CA THR A 49 6.67 13.43 20.02
C THR A 49 8.00 12.72 19.75
N THR A 50 8.18 11.47 20.19
CA THR A 50 9.38 10.69 19.81
C THR A 50 9.37 10.33 18.33
N ALA A 51 8.24 9.91 17.77
CA ALA A 51 8.08 9.66 16.33
C ALA A 51 8.26 10.95 15.49
N VAL A 52 7.67 12.07 15.92
CA VAL A 52 7.79 13.37 15.25
C VAL A 52 9.18 13.98 15.41
N LYS A 53 9.83 13.80 16.58
CA LYS A 53 11.20 14.27 16.82
C LYS A 53 12.23 13.44 16.07
N HIS A 54 11.99 12.14 15.88
CA HIS A 54 12.79 11.29 15.00
C HIS A 54 12.66 11.74 13.52
N TYR A 55 11.44 12.08 13.08
CA TYR A 55 11.19 12.67 11.77
C TYR A 55 11.85 14.05 11.58
N LYS A 56 11.82 14.92 12.61
CA LYS A 56 12.36 16.29 12.56
C LYS A 56 13.89 16.37 12.78
N ASN A 57 14.51 15.35 13.37
CA ASN A 57 15.97 15.30 13.59
C ASN A 57 16.76 14.87 12.35
N LEU A 58 16.08 14.63 11.23
CA LEU A 58 16.66 14.37 9.92
C LEU A 58 17.07 15.67 9.18
N ASN A 59 17.52 16.70 9.91
CA ASN A 59 18.12 17.90 9.30
C ASN A 59 19.58 17.68 8.86
N HIS A 60 20.12 16.47 9.03
CA HIS A 60 21.39 16.03 8.47
C HIS A 60 21.24 15.32 7.11
N LEU A 61 20.06 15.40 6.47
CA LEU A 61 19.82 14.92 5.11
C LEU A 61 20.40 15.85 4.03
N LYS A 62 21.70 16.14 4.10
CA LYS A 62 22.39 16.87 3.01
C LYS A 62 23.34 16.00 2.21
N GLU A 63 23.60 14.77 2.66
CA GLU A 63 24.45 13.83 1.93
C GLU A 63 23.65 12.51 1.80
N ASP A 64 23.06 12.30 0.62
CA ASP A 64 22.34 11.11 0.12
C ASP A 64 20.89 10.82 0.60
N PRO A 65 19.91 11.67 0.20
CA PRO A 65 18.49 11.55 0.55
C PRO A 65 17.76 10.29 0.03
N TRP A 66 18.38 9.50 -0.86
CA TRP A 66 17.76 8.35 -1.52
C TRP A 66 17.90 7.04 -0.73
N GLN A 67 18.90 6.95 0.15
CA GLN A 67 19.21 5.72 0.90
C GLN A 67 18.57 5.70 2.29
N GLU A 68 18.30 6.87 2.89
CA GLU A 68 17.74 6.98 4.25
C GLU A 68 16.21 6.75 4.33
N PHE A 69 15.49 6.78 3.20
CA PHE A 69 14.04 6.53 3.16
C PHE A 69 13.66 5.34 2.27
N PRO A 70 13.85 4.10 2.74
CA PRO A 70 13.44 2.89 2.01
C PRO A 70 11.94 2.89 1.65
N PHE A 71 11.13 3.64 2.40
CA PHE A 71 9.71 3.83 2.11
C PHE A 71 9.46 4.69 0.87
N VAL A 72 10.15 5.83 0.76
CA VAL A 72 9.95 6.78 -0.34
C VAL A 72 10.54 6.21 -1.63
N SER A 73 11.73 5.62 -1.55
CA SER A 73 12.34 4.95 -2.70
C SER A 73 11.51 3.74 -3.16
N GLY A 74 10.98 2.94 -2.24
CA GLY A 74 10.06 1.85 -2.56
C GLY A 74 8.77 2.33 -3.22
N PHE A 75 8.16 3.39 -2.71
CA PHE A 75 6.95 3.98 -3.28
C PHE A 75 7.18 4.56 -4.69
N LEU A 76 8.27 5.30 -4.88
CA LEU A 76 8.64 5.85 -6.18
C LEU A 76 8.92 4.75 -7.20
N LEU A 77 9.63 3.69 -6.79
CA LEU A 77 9.86 2.53 -7.63
C LEU A 77 8.54 1.87 -8.05
N GLN A 78 7.60 1.73 -7.12
CA GLN A 78 6.25 1.25 -7.40
C GLN A 78 5.53 2.11 -8.45
N LEU A 79 5.64 3.45 -8.34
CA LEU A 79 5.04 4.38 -9.30
C LEU A 79 5.64 4.23 -10.71
N VAL A 80 6.95 4.01 -10.83
CA VAL A 80 7.60 3.76 -12.11
C VAL A 80 7.04 2.51 -12.79
N PHE A 81 6.87 1.41 -12.05
CA PHE A 81 6.24 0.18 -12.58
C PHE A 81 4.79 0.40 -13.04
N VAL A 82 4.03 1.22 -12.32
CA VAL A 82 2.66 1.61 -12.71
C VAL A 82 2.66 2.47 -13.96
N SER A 83 3.58 3.42 -14.09
CA SER A 83 3.73 4.22 -15.31
C SER A 83 4.13 3.37 -16.51
N ILE A 84 5.00 2.37 -16.34
CA ILE A 84 5.34 1.41 -17.38
C ILE A 84 4.12 0.59 -17.80
N ALA A 85 3.33 0.09 -16.85
CA ALA A 85 2.09 -0.63 -17.14
C ALA A 85 1.13 0.22 -17.98
N PHE A 86 0.92 1.48 -17.59
CA PHE A 86 0.10 2.42 -18.37
C PHE A 86 0.68 2.69 -19.77
N GLY A 87 2.00 2.81 -19.89
CA GLY A 87 2.67 2.99 -21.17
C GLY A 87 2.48 1.79 -22.11
N ILE A 88 2.57 0.58 -21.58
CA ILE A 88 2.31 -0.66 -22.34
C ILE A 88 0.89 -0.63 -22.87
N GLU A 89 -0.09 -0.40 -22.01
CA GLU A 89 -1.50 -0.38 -22.42
C GLU A 89 -1.79 0.72 -23.46
N TRP A 90 -1.19 1.90 -23.28
CA TRP A 90 -1.30 2.98 -24.25
C TRP A 90 -0.72 2.59 -25.63
N MET A 91 0.36 1.81 -25.66
CA MET A 91 0.94 1.26 -26.88
C MET A 91 0.06 0.18 -27.52
N LEU A 92 -0.60 -0.68 -26.73
CA LEU A 92 -1.56 -1.68 -27.24
C LEU A 92 -2.76 -1.01 -27.91
N CYS A 93 -3.31 0.06 -27.32
CA CYS A 93 -4.44 0.80 -27.90
C CYS A 93 -4.13 1.42 -29.27
N ARG A 94 -2.87 1.78 -29.53
CA ARG A 94 -2.44 2.33 -30.83
C ARG A 94 -2.17 1.26 -31.89
N LYS A 95 -2.39 -0.03 -31.59
CA LYS A 95 -2.12 -1.19 -32.46
C LYS A 95 -0.69 -1.26 -33.01
N TYR A 96 0.30 -0.73 -32.29
CA TYR A 96 1.70 -0.81 -32.71
C TYR A 96 2.28 -2.23 -32.58
N PHE A 97 1.78 -3.03 -31.63
CA PHE A 97 2.29 -4.37 -31.32
C PHE A 97 1.21 -5.45 -31.41
N ASN A 98 1.66 -6.70 -31.60
CA ASN A 98 0.81 -7.89 -31.48
C ASN A 98 0.28 -8.02 -30.05
N GLU A 99 -1.02 -8.27 -29.91
CA GLU A 99 -1.73 -8.29 -28.64
C GLU A 99 -1.16 -9.32 -27.66
N ASN A 100 -0.82 -10.51 -28.16
CA ASN A 100 -0.18 -11.57 -27.36
C ASN A 100 1.17 -11.12 -26.78
N PHE A 101 1.96 -10.38 -27.54
CA PHE A 101 3.26 -9.88 -27.08
C PHE A 101 3.09 -8.80 -26.02
N GLY A 102 2.13 -7.90 -26.21
CA GLY A 102 1.77 -6.87 -25.24
C GLY A 102 1.33 -7.45 -23.89
N MET A 103 0.49 -8.49 -23.93
CA MET A 103 0.02 -9.19 -22.72
C MET A 103 1.15 -9.85 -21.94
N ILE A 104 2.06 -10.58 -22.63
CA ILE A 104 3.22 -11.21 -21.97
C ILE A 104 4.09 -10.17 -21.27
N LEU A 105 4.35 -9.04 -21.93
CA LEU A 105 5.18 -7.96 -21.37
C LEU A 105 4.51 -7.29 -20.17
N HIS A 106 3.18 -7.12 -20.21
CA HIS A 106 2.39 -6.58 -19.10
C HIS A 106 2.36 -7.52 -17.89
N HIS A 107 2.23 -8.84 -18.12
CA HIS A 107 2.35 -9.85 -17.07
C HIS A 107 3.75 -9.84 -16.44
N PHE A 108 4.80 -9.80 -17.25
CA PHE A 108 6.17 -9.75 -16.73
C PHE A 108 6.39 -8.50 -15.87
N ASN A 109 5.94 -7.33 -16.35
CA ASN A 109 6.00 -6.07 -15.60
C ASN A 109 5.24 -6.15 -14.26
N ALA A 110 4.05 -6.76 -14.24
CA ALA A 110 3.28 -6.95 -13.01
C ALA A 110 4.03 -7.85 -12.00
N HIS A 111 4.60 -8.98 -12.44
CA HIS A 111 5.37 -9.86 -11.54
C HIS A 111 6.66 -9.19 -11.05
N SER A 112 7.37 -8.42 -11.89
CA SER A 112 8.54 -7.65 -11.45
C SER A 112 8.18 -6.57 -10.43
N ALA A 113 7.02 -5.92 -10.57
CA ALA A 113 6.55 -4.91 -9.62
C ALA A 113 6.31 -5.47 -8.21
N LEU A 114 6.15 -6.80 -8.07
CA LEU A 114 6.05 -7.50 -6.78
C LEU A 114 7.40 -8.08 -6.33
N LEU A 115 8.16 -8.71 -7.22
CA LEU A 115 9.43 -9.37 -6.88
C LEU A 115 10.52 -8.38 -6.44
N ILE A 116 10.57 -7.20 -7.06
CA ILE A 116 11.56 -6.17 -6.75
C ILE A 116 11.43 -5.64 -5.31
N PRO A 117 10.25 -5.18 -4.83
CA PRO A 117 10.09 -4.78 -3.44
C PRO A 117 10.30 -5.94 -2.46
N LEU A 118 10.00 -7.18 -2.86
CA LEU A 118 10.29 -8.37 -2.05
C LEU A 118 11.80 -8.57 -1.83
N GLY A 119 12.60 -8.44 -2.90
CA GLY A 119 14.06 -8.52 -2.84
C GLY A 119 14.69 -7.35 -2.07
N ILE A 120 14.14 -6.14 -2.19
CA ILE A 120 14.59 -4.96 -1.44
C ILE A 120 14.37 -5.18 0.06
N VAL A 121 13.19 -5.64 0.47
CA VAL A 121 12.87 -5.91 1.88
C VAL A 121 13.77 -7.01 2.45
N TRP A 122 14.06 -8.04 1.66
CA TRP A 122 14.93 -9.13 2.08
C TRP A 122 16.38 -8.69 2.36
N ASN A 123 16.92 -7.76 1.56
CA ASN A 123 18.34 -7.41 1.62
C ASN A 123 18.65 -6.08 2.32
N LEU A 124 17.72 -5.11 2.33
CA LEU A 124 18.00 -3.72 2.74
C LEU A 124 17.25 -3.27 4.01
N ILE A 125 16.29 -4.05 4.54
CA ILE A 125 15.41 -3.59 5.62
C ILE A 125 15.58 -4.44 6.88
N ASP A 126 16.28 -3.87 7.88
CA ASP A 126 16.42 -4.48 9.21
C ASP A 126 15.18 -4.32 10.10
N ARG A 127 14.29 -3.37 9.77
CA ARG A 127 13.09 -3.06 10.56
C ARG A 127 11.85 -3.79 10.02
N PRO A 128 11.37 -4.86 10.67
CA PRO A 128 10.32 -5.73 10.11
C PRO A 128 8.99 -5.02 9.88
N ALA A 129 8.64 -4.03 10.72
CA ALA A 129 7.39 -3.27 10.57
C ALA A 129 7.36 -2.41 9.30
N VAL A 130 8.49 -1.80 8.93
CA VAL A 130 8.60 -0.95 7.73
C VAL A 130 8.53 -1.82 6.47
N GLY A 131 9.22 -2.97 6.49
CA GLY A 131 9.14 -3.97 5.43
C GLY A 131 7.72 -4.48 5.21
N ALA A 132 6.99 -4.78 6.29
CA ALA A 132 5.60 -5.26 6.21
C ALA A 132 4.66 -4.25 5.53
N ILE A 133 4.77 -2.95 5.85
CA ILE A 133 3.94 -1.91 5.23
C ILE A 133 4.26 -1.78 3.74
N LEU A 134 5.53 -1.81 3.36
CA LEU A 134 5.96 -1.72 1.97
C LEU A 134 5.50 -2.94 1.16
N LEU A 135 5.58 -4.14 1.73
CA LEU A 135 5.06 -5.36 1.11
C LEU A 135 3.53 -5.35 0.97
N LEU A 136 2.80 -4.84 1.97
CA LEU A 136 1.36 -4.65 1.88
C LEU A 136 1.01 -3.70 0.73
N HIS A 137 1.69 -2.55 0.66
CA HIS A 137 1.50 -1.59 -0.42
C HIS A 137 1.83 -2.19 -1.80
N ALA A 138 2.91 -2.96 -1.90
CA ALA A 138 3.32 -3.64 -3.12
C ALA A 138 2.30 -4.68 -3.57
N THR A 139 1.78 -5.47 -2.64
CA THR A 139 0.74 -6.48 -2.90
C THR A 139 -0.56 -5.84 -3.40
N ILE A 140 -1.00 -4.74 -2.77
CA ILE A 140 -2.20 -3.99 -3.21
C ILE A 140 -2.02 -3.49 -4.64
N THR A 141 -0.85 -2.91 -4.94
CA THR A 141 -0.55 -2.41 -6.29
C THR A 141 -0.50 -3.54 -7.32
N TRP A 142 0.11 -4.67 -6.98
CA TRP A 142 0.12 -5.85 -7.84
C TRP A 142 -1.28 -6.37 -8.17
N MET A 143 -2.15 -6.50 -7.15
CA MET A 143 -3.55 -6.91 -7.38
C MET A 143 -4.29 -5.93 -8.28
N LYS A 144 -4.07 -4.61 -8.12
CA LYS A 144 -4.67 -3.60 -8.99
C LYS A 144 -4.18 -3.70 -10.44
N LEU A 145 -2.89 -3.94 -10.65
CA LEU A 145 -2.31 -4.08 -12.00
C LEU A 145 -2.84 -5.32 -12.73
N ILE A 146 -2.97 -6.45 -12.03
CA ILE A 146 -3.58 -7.67 -12.60
C ILE A 146 -5.05 -7.43 -12.92
N SER A 147 -5.80 -6.81 -12.02
CA SER A 147 -7.21 -6.48 -12.27
C SER A 147 -7.38 -5.54 -13.46
N TYR A 148 -6.50 -4.55 -13.63
CA TYR A 148 -6.51 -3.62 -14.76
C TYR A 148 -6.26 -4.34 -16.09
N MET A 149 -5.22 -5.17 -16.13
CA MET A 149 -4.87 -5.95 -17.32
C MET A 149 -5.98 -6.91 -17.73
N LEU A 150 -6.56 -7.66 -16.79
CA LEU A 150 -7.66 -8.59 -17.08
C LEU A 150 -8.92 -7.87 -17.57
N ALA A 151 -9.27 -6.73 -16.93
CA ALA A 151 -10.43 -5.96 -17.34
C ALA A 151 -10.25 -5.38 -18.76
N ASN A 152 -9.05 -4.89 -19.08
CA ASN A 152 -8.77 -4.36 -20.40
C ASN A 152 -8.71 -5.44 -21.48
N GLU A 153 -8.18 -6.62 -21.17
CA GLU A 153 -8.24 -7.77 -22.07
C GLU A 153 -9.69 -8.15 -22.40
N ASP A 154 -10.56 -8.24 -21.39
CA ASP A 154 -11.98 -8.54 -21.58
C ASP A 154 -12.69 -7.50 -22.46
N TYR A 155 -12.39 -6.21 -22.26
CA TYR A 155 -12.92 -5.15 -23.13
C TYR A 155 -12.48 -5.29 -24.59
N ARG A 156 -11.25 -5.71 -24.87
CA ARG A 156 -10.75 -5.90 -26.24
C ARG A 156 -11.33 -7.14 -26.91
N LEU A 157 -11.56 -8.22 -26.16
CA LEU A 157 -12.18 -9.45 -26.66
C LEU A 157 -13.70 -9.29 -26.91
N SER A 158 -14.35 -8.39 -26.16
CA SER A 158 -15.79 -8.12 -26.27
C SER A 158 -16.18 -7.10 -27.36
N SER A 159 -15.20 -6.39 -27.93
CA SER A 159 -15.39 -5.40 -29.01
C SER A 159 -15.15 -5.98 -30.39
#